data_AF-A0A9R0HVH6-F1
#
_entry.id   AF-A0A9R0HVH6-F1
#
_cell.length_a   1.000
_cell.length_b   1.000
_cell.length_c   1.000
_cell.angle_alpha   90.00
_cell.angle_beta   90.00
_cell.angle_gamma   90.00
#
_symmetry.space_group_name_H-M   'P 1'
#
loop_
_entity.id
_entity.type
_entity.pdbx_description
1 polymer ?
#
loop_
_entity_poly.entity_id
_entity_poly.type
_entity_poly.pdbx_seq_one_letter_code
_entity_poly.pdbx_strand_id
1 'polypeptide(L)'
;MSGNNNNNSYTSIDKSNLLNPEIDEENQMFRRRRTEENDEEERAQINDRPKPKGPRWKGESAKSVVYGGLDAIVTCFSLISSISSGGSMSSVDVLVLGFANLVADGISMGFGDFLSSSTEKEMAFKERDVTQWEVDNHAMSQITHLIERYRELGMDPRDATTVVEIFSKYKNIMVDEKMMGQKGIVPPNEEEKPWKSGLVTFTSFLLFGCAPLLSFIILIPFTNDDTIKFIGACILSVLALTLLGLAKAKISGGSYTLSALMTVSNGVIAAAVAYAIGWSLRNLAGLEDP
;
A
#
# COMPACT_ATOMS: atom_id res chain seq x y z
N MET A 1 44.66 34.33 49.62
CA MET A 1 44.18 35.51 50.38
C MET A 1 42.82 35.87 49.79
N SER A 2 41.74 35.43 50.46
CA SER A 2 40.86 36.27 51.30
C SER A 2 40.03 37.22 50.41
N GLY A 3 38.71 37.23 50.34
CA GLY A 3 37.67 36.87 51.31
C GLY A 3 36.63 38.00 51.28
N ASN A 4 35.38 37.66 50.95
CA ASN A 4 34.11 38.17 51.48
C ASN A 4 33.92 39.69 51.75
N ASN A 5 32.88 40.34 51.19
CA ASN A 5 31.59 40.52 51.91
C ASN A 5 30.54 41.34 51.14
N ASN A 6 29.30 40.90 51.36
CA ASN A 6 27.99 41.43 50.97
C ASN A 6 27.72 42.89 51.36
N ASN A 7 26.80 43.53 50.63
CA ASN A 7 25.62 44.13 51.28
C ASN A 7 24.40 44.19 50.35
N ASN A 8 23.37 43.45 50.77
CA ASN A 8 22.00 43.47 50.29
C ASN A 8 21.36 44.85 50.45
N SER A 9 20.52 45.24 49.50
CA SER A 9 19.36 46.07 49.80
C SER A 9 18.20 45.54 48.95
N TYR A 10 17.38 44.73 49.60
CA TYR A 10 16.10 44.28 49.08
C TYR A 10 15.20 45.50 48.89
N THR A 11 14.89 45.86 47.65
CA THR A 11 13.75 46.74 47.36
C THR A 11 12.50 45.92 47.64
N SER A 12 11.85 46.25 48.74
CA SER A 12 10.56 45.74 49.18
C SER A 12 9.53 45.88 48.05
N ILE A 13 9.14 44.76 47.45
CA ILE A 13 7.88 44.70 46.71
C ILE A 13 6.79 44.84 47.76
N ASP A 14 6.15 46.00 47.77
CA ASP A 14 5.00 46.31 48.61
C ASP A 14 3.86 45.33 48.28
N LYS A 15 3.64 44.35 49.17
CA LYS A 15 2.62 43.31 49.03
C LYS A 15 1.21 43.80 49.40
N SER A 16 1.02 45.08 49.70
CA SER A 16 -0.29 45.63 50.06
C SER A 16 -1.28 45.70 48.88
N ASN A 17 -0.82 45.55 47.63
CA ASN A 17 -1.67 45.47 46.44
C ASN A 17 -2.11 44.04 46.05
N LEU A 18 -1.72 43.00 46.79
CA LEU A 18 -2.10 41.61 46.52
C LEU A 18 -3.47 41.21 47.11
N LEU A 19 -4.20 42.14 47.72
CA LEU A 19 -5.50 41.91 48.34
C LEU A 19 -6.59 42.84 47.78
N ASN A 20 -6.48 43.25 46.52
CA ASN A 20 -7.56 43.94 45.83
C ASN A 20 -8.32 42.94 44.93
N PRO A 21 -9.53 42.49 45.31
CA PRO A 21 -10.29 41.47 44.56
C PRO A 21 -10.60 41.90 43.12
N GLU A 22 -10.68 43.20 42.85
CA GLU A 22 -10.96 43.76 41.53
C GLU A 22 -9.79 43.52 40.53
N ILE A 23 -8.55 43.59 41.01
CA ILE A 23 -7.33 43.34 40.20
C ILE A 23 -7.15 41.83 39.93
N ASP A 24 -7.60 40.97 40.85
CA ASP A 24 -7.55 39.51 40.65
C ASP A 24 -8.61 39.05 39.65
N GLU A 25 -9.84 39.59 39.72
CA GLU A 25 -10.88 39.33 38.71
C GLU A 25 -10.48 39.81 37.32
N GLU A 26 -9.88 40.99 37.21
CA GLU A 26 -9.40 41.53 35.94
C GLU A 26 -8.30 40.63 35.34
N ASN A 27 -7.34 40.18 36.15
CA ASN A 27 -6.30 39.24 35.71
C ASN A 27 -6.86 37.87 35.33
N GLN A 28 -7.88 37.37 36.03
CA GLN A 28 -8.56 36.13 35.69
C GLN A 28 -9.35 36.26 34.38
N MET A 29 -10.02 37.40 34.14
CA MET A 29 -10.72 37.71 32.90
C MET A 29 -9.76 37.83 31.71
N PHE A 30 -8.61 38.49 31.88
CA PHE A 30 -7.56 38.56 30.85
C PHE A 30 -6.97 37.19 30.53
N ARG A 31 -6.79 36.32 31.53
CA ARG A 31 -6.33 34.94 31.30
C ARG A 31 -7.36 34.13 30.53
N ARG A 32 -8.65 34.24 30.89
CA ARG A 32 -9.74 33.56 30.17
C ARG A 32 -9.83 33.99 28.71
N ARG A 33 -9.82 35.30 28.43
CA ARG A 33 -9.82 35.81 27.06
C ARG A 33 -8.63 35.33 26.25
N ARG A 34 -7.43 35.30 26.83
CA ARG A 34 -6.24 34.79 26.12
C ARG A 34 -6.33 33.29 25.84
N THR A 35 -6.93 32.51 26.74
CA THR A 35 -7.19 31.08 26.49
C THR A 35 -8.25 30.90 25.40
N GLU A 36 -9.33 31.69 25.43
CA GLU A 36 -10.38 31.67 24.41
C GLU A 36 -9.84 32.08 23.03
N GLU A 37 -9.02 33.13 22.95
CA GLU A 37 -8.34 33.55 21.70
C GLU A 37 -7.38 32.47 21.18
N ASN A 38 -6.59 31.83 22.06
CA ASN A 38 -5.72 30.74 21.66
C ASN A 38 -6.50 29.52 21.18
N ASP A 39 -7.61 29.18 21.84
CA ASP A 39 -8.49 28.08 21.45
C ASP A 39 -9.22 28.39 20.12
N GLU A 40 -9.58 29.64 19.88
CA GLU A 40 -10.14 30.12 18.61
C GLU A 40 -9.10 30.13 17.49
N GLU A 41 -7.87 30.56 17.75
CA GLU A 41 -6.75 30.48 16.80
C GLU A 41 -6.38 29.02 16.47
N GLU A 42 -6.37 28.13 17.47
CA GLU A 42 -6.13 26.70 17.27
C GLU A 42 -7.26 26.05 16.47
N ARG A 43 -8.52 26.39 16.76
CA ARG A 43 -9.70 25.95 15.98
C ARG A 43 -9.67 26.49 14.55
N ALA A 44 -9.27 27.74 14.35
CA ALA A 44 -9.10 28.34 13.02
C ALA A 44 -8.00 27.63 12.23
N GLN A 45 -6.86 27.32 12.86
CA GLN A 45 -5.77 26.56 12.24
C GLN A 45 -6.15 25.10 11.93
N ILE A 46 -7.02 24.46 12.70
CA ILE A 46 -7.53 23.12 12.41
C ILE A 46 -8.47 23.15 11.19
N ASN A 47 -9.28 24.21 11.03
CA ASN A 47 -10.24 24.34 9.94
C ASN A 47 -9.60 24.63 8.57
N ASP A 48 -8.38 25.18 8.55
CA ASP A 48 -7.64 25.52 7.32
C ASP A 48 -6.72 24.41 6.81
N ARG A 49 -6.59 23.27 7.50
CA ARG A 49 -5.80 22.15 6.96
C ARG A 49 -6.57 21.52 5.79
N PRO A 50 -6.05 21.56 4.55
CA PRO A 50 -6.72 20.93 3.43
C PRO A 50 -6.82 19.43 3.71
N LYS A 51 -8.06 18.90 3.66
CA LYS A 51 -8.32 17.47 3.85
C LYS A 51 -7.37 16.66 2.96
N PRO A 52 -6.50 15.80 3.51
CA PRO A 52 -5.63 14.98 2.69
C PRO A 52 -6.53 14.14 1.76
N LYS A 53 -6.20 14.14 0.46
CA LYS A 53 -6.96 13.38 -0.52
C LYS A 53 -6.86 11.90 -0.17
N GLY A 54 -7.97 11.28 0.18
CA GLY A 54 -8.03 9.84 0.41
C GLY A 54 -7.63 9.06 -0.86
N PRO A 55 -7.22 7.80 -0.72
CA PRO A 55 -6.88 6.96 -1.86
C PRO A 55 -8.08 6.87 -2.82
N ARG A 56 -7.86 7.25 -4.08
CA ARG A 56 -8.92 7.33 -5.11
C ARG A 56 -9.39 5.95 -5.60
N TRP A 57 -8.73 4.88 -5.19
CA TRP A 57 -8.99 3.51 -5.61
C TRP A 57 -9.25 2.61 -4.39
N LYS A 58 -10.14 1.61 -4.55
CA LYS A 58 -10.18 0.46 -3.63
C LYS A 58 -8.79 -0.18 -3.64
N GLY A 59 -8.12 -0.20 -2.50
CA GLY A 59 -6.70 -0.54 -2.40
C GLY A 59 -6.37 -1.92 -2.97
N GLU A 60 -7.30 -2.86 -2.92
CA GLU A 60 -7.14 -4.23 -3.40
C GLU A 60 -7.02 -4.29 -4.94
N SER A 61 -8.00 -3.75 -5.69
CA SER A 61 -7.94 -3.77 -7.15
C SER A 61 -6.76 -2.98 -7.73
N ALA A 62 -6.37 -1.87 -7.09
CA ALA A 62 -5.22 -1.09 -7.54
C ALA A 62 -3.90 -1.84 -7.31
N LYS A 63 -3.77 -2.57 -6.19
CA LYS A 63 -2.62 -3.44 -5.93
C LYS A 63 -2.53 -4.54 -6.97
N SER A 64 -3.63 -5.25 -7.23
CA SER A 64 -3.70 -6.33 -8.21
C SER A 64 -3.34 -5.87 -9.62
N VAL A 65 -3.81 -4.69 -10.05
CA VAL A 65 -3.46 -4.10 -11.36
C VAL A 65 -1.97 -3.81 -11.46
N VAL A 66 -1.40 -3.13 -10.47
CA VAL A 66 0.02 -2.73 -10.50
C VAL A 66 0.93 -3.96 -10.42
N TYR A 67 0.59 -4.91 -9.55
CA TYR A 67 1.36 -6.15 -9.38
C TYR A 67 1.29 -7.02 -10.65
N GLY A 68 0.09 -7.29 -11.16
CA GLY A 68 -0.09 -8.05 -12.40
C GLY A 68 0.53 -7.36 -13.61
N GLY A 69 0.43 -6.03 -13.70
CA GLY A 69 1.05 -5.29 -14.79
C GLY A 69 2.59 -5.32 -14.76
N LEU A 70 3.18 -5.25 -13.57
CA LEU A 70 4.63 -5.30 -13.39
C LEU A 70 5.15 -6.66 -13.80
N ASP A 71 4.54 -7.71 -13.26
CA ASP A 71 4.94 -9.09 -13.54
C ASP A 71 4.80 -9.41 -15.03
N ALA A 72 3.69 -9.01 -15.66
CA ALA A 72 3.46 -9.24 -17.09
C ALA A 72 4.53 -8.61 -17.98
N ILE A 73 4.86 -7.33 -17.75
CA ILE A 73 5.86 -6.64 -18.57
C ILE A 73 7.24 -7.27 -18.37
N VAL A 74 7.61 -7.56 -17.12
CA VAL A 74 8.92 -8.13 -16.80
C VAL A 74 9.07 -9.54 -17.36
N THR A 75 8.05 -10.39 -17.22
CA THR A 75 8.08 -11.77 -17.70
C THR A 75 8.10 -11.84 -19.23
N CYS A 76 7.24 -11.07 -19.91
CA CYS A 76 7.26 -11.01 -21.38
C CYS A 76 8.58 -10.42 -21.90
N PHE A 77 9.10 -9.35 -21.29
CA PHE A 77 10.36 -8.76 -21.71
C PHE A 77 11.56 -9.68 -21.46
N SER A 78 11.57 -10.41 -20.34
CA SER A 78 12.61 -11.39 -20.02
C SER A 78 12.61 -12.57 -21.00
N LEU A 79 11.41 -13.05 -21.37
CA LEU A 79 11.25 -14.09 -22.38
C LEU A 79 11.80 -13.63 -23.74
N ILE A 80 11.40 -12.44 -24.20
CA ILE A 80 11.90 -11.85 -25.44
C ILE A 80 13.44 -11.71 -25.39
N SER A 81 13.99 -11.21 -24.28
CA SER A 81 15.43 -11.05 -24.10
C SER A 81 16.17 -12.39 -24.15
N SER A 82 15.61 -13.43 -23.53
CA SER A 82 16.18 -14.78 -23.59
C SER A 82 16.18 -15.33 -25.01
N ILE A 83 15.07 -15.21 -25.75
CA ILE A 83 14.97 -15.70 -27.13
C ILE A 83 15.91 -14.93 -28.06
N SER A 84 16.02 -13.61 -27.90
CA SER A 84 16.92 -12.77 -28.70
C SER A 84 18.41 -13.04 -28.47
N SER A 85 18.79 -13.63 -27.33
CA SER A 85 20.18 -14.08 -27.10
C SER A 85 20.62 -15.21 -28.06
N GLY A 86 19.66 -15.93 -28.65
CA GLY A 86 19.88 -17.08 -29.53
C GLY A 86 20.17 -16.74 -31.00
N GLY A 87 20.14 -15.46 -31.41
CA GLY A 87 20.59 -14.99 -32.72
C GLY A 87 19.83 -15.44 -33.98
N SER A 88 18.97 -16.46 -33.91
CA SER A 88 18.42 -17.15 -35.10
C SER A 88 16.92 -17.45 -35.06
N MET A 89 16.11 -16.74 -34.26
CA MET A 89 14.67 -17.02 -34.12
C MET A 89 13.82 -16.02 -34.90
N SER A 90 12.83 -16.53 -35.64
CA SER A 90 11.91 -15.71 -36.41
C SER A 90 11.07 -14.82 -35.48
N SER A 91 10.71 -13.62 -35.95
CA SER A 91 9.75 -12.76 -35.23
C SER A 91 8.42 -13.45 -34.94
N VAL A 92 8.05 -14.44 -35.77
CA VAL A 92 6.85 -15.27 -35.57
C VAL A 92 7.00 -16.16 -34.34
N ASP A 93 8.16 -16.77 -34.12
CA ASP A 93 8.40 -17.65 -32.97
C ASP A 93 8.34 -16.87 -31.66
N VAL A 94 8.94 -15.67 -31.64
CA VAL A 94 8.85 -14.73 -30.51
C VAL A 94 7.39 -14.38 -30.20
N LEU A 95 6.58 -14.16 -31.23
CA LEU A 95 5.17 -13.80 -31.07
C LEU A 95 4.35 -14.98 -30.54
N VAL A 96 4.54 -16.17 -31.10
CA VAL A 96 3.82 -17.39 -30.70
C VAL A 96 4.18 -17.77 -29.26
N LEU A 97 5.48 -17.86 -28.94
CA LEU A 97 5.95 -18.16 -27.58
C LEU A 97 5.53 -17.06 -26.60
N GLY A 98 5.66 -15.80 -27.00
CA GLY A 98 5.29 -14.64 -26.21
C GLY A 98 3.82 -14.61 -25.82
N PHE A 99 2.91 -14.75 -26.80
CA PHE A 99 1.47 -14.76 -26.52
C PHE A 99 1.02 -16.03 -25.81
N ALA A 100 1.56 -17.20 -26.17
CA ALA A 100 1.24 -18.44 -25.47
C ALA A 100 1.61 -18.33 -23.99
N ASN A 101 2.81 -17.85 -23.68
CA ASN A 101 3.26 -17.64 -22.30
C ASN A 101 2.43 -16.57 -21.59
N LEU A 102 2.19 -15.42 -22.24
CA LEU A 102 1.38 -14.33 -21.69
C LEU A 102 -0.03 -14.78 -21.29
N VAL A 103 -0.70 -15.57 -22.13
CA VAL A 103 -2.04 -16.07 -21.83
C VAL A 103 -2.00 -17.14 -20.73
N ALA A 104 -1.04 -18.07 -20.79
CA ALA A 104 -0.89 -19.11 -19.77
C ALA A 104 -0.61 -18.53 -18.39
N ASP A 105 0.37 -17.63 -18.28
CA ASP A 105 0.74 -16.95 -17.04
C ASP A 105 -0.39 -16.06 -16.56
N GLY A 106 -1.07 -15.35 -17.47
CA GLY A 106 -2.25 -14.56 -17.13
C GLY A 106 -3.35 -15.40 -16.49
N ILE A 107 -3.70 -16.55 -17.07
CA ILE A 107 -4.72 -17.46 -16.51
C ILE A 107 -4.28 -17.93 -15.13
N SER A 108 -3.01 -18.34 -14.98
CA SER A 108 -2.45 -18.79 -13.71
C SER A 108 -2.55 -17.71 -12.63
N MET A 109 -2.13 -16.48 -12.95
CA MET A 109 -2.13 -15.35 -12.01
C MET A 109 -3.55 -14.90 -11.64
N GLY A 110 -4.45 -14.81 -12.63
CA GLY A 110 -5.85 -14.47 -12.39
C GLY A 110 -6.58 -15.53 -11.56
N PHE A 111 -6.33 -16.82 -11.84
CA PHE A 111 -6.88 -17.90 -11.04
C PHE A 111 -6.28 -17.95 -9.62
N GLY A 112 -4.98 -17.68 -9.49
CA GLY A 112 -4.29 -17.58 -8.21
C GLY A 112 -4.86 -16.48 -7.32
N ASP A 113 -5.10 -15.29 -7.89
CA ASP A 113 -5.70 -14.17 -7.16
C ASP A 113 -7.17 -14.47 -6.77
N PHE A 114 -7.94 -15.09 -7.67
CA PHE A 114 -9.28 -15.59 -7.35
C PHE A 114 -9.28 -16.59 -6.18
N LEU A 115 -8.35 -17.56 -6.19
CA LEU A 115 -8.25 -18.58 -5.16
C LEU A 115 -7.81 -17.97 -3.83
N SER A 116 -6.86 -17.02 -3.86
CA SER A 116 -6.43 -16.26 -2.68
C SER A 116 -7.59 -15.49 -2.06
N SER A 117 -8.28 -14.64 -2.83
CA SER A 117 -9.43 -13.87 -2.32
C SER A 117 -10.58 -14.78 -1.86
N SER A 118 -10.79 -15.94 -2.48
CA SER A 118 -11.81 -16.90 -2.05
C SER A 118 -11.44 -17.54 -0.71
N THR A 119 -10.17 -17.89 -0.54
CA THR A 119 -9.65 -18.46 0.71
C THR A 119 -9.69 -17.45 1.84
N GLU A 120 -9.28 -16.20 1.59
CA GLU A 120 -9.37 -15.10 2.56
C GLU A 120 -10.82 -14.86 2.99
N LYS A 121 -11.76 -14.86 2.05
CA LYS A 121 -13.19 -14.73 2.34
C LYS A 121 -13.69 -15.89 3.22
N GLU A 122 -13.37 -17.14 2.86
CA GLU A 122 -13.79 -18.32 3.62
C GLU A 122 -13.18 -18.33 5.03
N MET A 123 -11.90 -17.97 5.16
CA MET A 123 -11.25 -17.80 6.45
C MET A 123 -11.94 -16.72 7.29
N ALA A 124 -12.29 -15.58 6.70
CA ALA A 124 -12.98 -14.50 7.42
C ALA A 124 -14.39 -14.93 7.91
N PHE A 125 -15.14 -15.71 7.13
CA PHE A 125 -16.42 -16.29 7.59
C PHE A 125 -16.23 -17.26 8.74
N LYS A 126 -15.32 -18.21 8.59
CA LYS A 126 -15.04 -19.19 9.64
C LYS A 126 -14.58 -18.51 10.93
N GLU A 127 -13.75 -17.49 10.81
CA GLU A 127 -13.27 -16.74 11.96
C GLU A 127 -14.40 -15.93 12.62
N ARG A 128 -15.35 -15.41 11.83
CA ARG A 128 -16.54 -14.75 12.36
C ARG A 128 -17.38 -15.71 13.19
N ASP A 129 -17.61 -16.93 12.71
CA ASP A 129 -18.39 -17.94 13.43
C ASP A 129 -17.72 -18.32 14.78
N VAL A 130 -16.40 -18.54 14.76
CA VAL A 130 -15.61 -18.81 15.97
C VAL A 130 -15.70 -17.63 16.93
N THR A 131 -15.52 -16.41 16.43
CA THR A 131 -15.55 -15.19 17.24
C THR A 131 -16.95 -14.96 17.84
N GLN A 132 -18.01 -15.24 17.09
CA GLN A 132 -19.38 -15.16 17.59
C GLN A 132 -19.61 -16.15 18.73
N TRP A 133 -19.14 -17.39 18.59
CA TRP A 133 -19.20 -18.36 19.68
C TRP A 133 -18.43 -17.90 20.92
N GLU A 134 -17.23 -17.31 20.75
CA GLU A 134 -16.44 -16.79 21.87
C GLU A 134 -17.13 -15.62 22.59
N VAL A 135 -17.75 -14.71 21.83
CA VAL A 135 -18.50 -13.57 22.39
C VAL A 135 -19.73 -14.07 23.16
N ASP A 136 -20.41 -15.09 22.65
CA ASP A 136 -21.60 -15.66 23.29
C ASP A 136 -21.27 -16.45 24.56
N ASN A 137 -20.16 -17.19 24.59
CA ASN A 137 -19.81 -18.09 25.69
C ASN A 137 -18.85 -17.48 26.71
N HIS A 138 -18.08 -16.45 26.34
CA HIS A 138 -17.04 -15.86 27.19
C HIS A 138 -17.16 -14.33 27.31
N ALA A 139 -18.39 -13.80 27.39
CA ALA A 139 -18.68 -12.36 27.37
C ALA A 139 -17.86 -11.53 28.38
N MET A 140 -17.74 -11.99 29.63
CA MET A 140 -17.00 -11.26 30.67
C MET A 140 -15.51 -11.09 30.35
N SER A 141 -14.89 -12.14 29.78
CA SER A 141 -13.50 -12.06 29.31
C SER A 141 -13.39 -11.08 28.14
N GLN A 142 -14.31 -11.11 27.17
CA GLN A 142 -14.28 -10.19 26.03
C GLN A 142 -14.40 -8.73 26.44
N ILE A 143 -15.29 -8.41 27.39
CA ILE A 143 -15.45 -7.06 27.94
C ILE A 143 -14.13 -6.59 28.56
N THR A 144 -13.50 -7.44 29.38
CA THR A 144 -12.25 -7.10 30.07
C THR A 144 -11.12 -6.81 29.08
N HIS A 145 -10.97 -7.66 28.05
CA HIS A 145 -9.97 -7.45 27.01
C HIS A 145 -10.20 -6.18 26.18
N LEU A 146 -11.47 -5.88 25.87
CA LEU A 146 -11.79 -4.70 25.07
C LEU A 146 -11.55 -3.41 25.88
N ILE A 147 -11.87 -3.40 27.18
CA ILE A 147 -11.55 -2.27 28.07
C ILE A 147 -10.04 -2.04 28.10
N GLU A 148 -9.25 -3.09 28.32
CA GLU A 148 -7.79 -2.95 28.38
C GLU A 148 -7.21 -2.43 27.06
N ARG A 149 -7.72 -2.89 25.92
CA ARG A 149 -7.33 -2.35 24.62
C ARG A 149 -7.64 -0.86 24.47
N TYR A 150 -8.83 -0.41 24.87
CA TYR A 150 -9.16 1.02 24.82
C TYR A 150 -8.27 1.85 25.74
N ARG A 151 -7.84 1.29 26.88
CA ARG A 151 -6.86 1.92 27.78
C ARG A 151 -5.47 1.99 27.16
N GLU A 152 -5.02 0.93 26.48
CA GLU A 152 -3.75 0.92 25.72
C GLU A 152 -3.76 1.97 24.60
N LEU A 153 -4.93 2.26 24.02
CA LEU A 153 -5.12 3.34 23.05
C LEU A 153 -5.15 4.74 23.68
N GLY A 154 -5.08 4.85 25.02
CA GLY A 154 -4.99 6.10 25.77
C GLY A 154 -6.31 6.60 26.38
N MET A 155 -7.39 5.80 26.36
CA MET A 155 -8.68 6.19 26.93
C MET A 155 -8.66 6.13 28.47
N ASP A 156 -9.33 7.09 29.14
CA ASP A 156 -9.54 7.04 30.60
C ASP A 156 -10.27 5.73 30.97
N PRO A 157 -9.89 5.03 32.05
CA PRO A 157 -10.50 3.77 32.42
C PRO A 157 -12.03 3.82 32.58
N ARG A 158 -12.59 4.95 33.04
CA ARG A 158 -14.05 5.12 33.22
C ARG A 158 -14.74 5.25 31.86
N ASP A 159 -14.14 5.99 30.94
CA ASP A 159 -14.65 6.17 29.59
C ASP A 159 -14.59 4.84 28.81
N ALA A 160 -13.46 4.13 28.89
CA ALA A 160 -13.28 2.82 28.28
C ALA A 160 -14.32 1.81 28.78
N THR A 161 -14.56 1.78 30.10
CA THR A 161 -15.59 0.92 30.69
C THR A 161 -16.98 1.27 30.16
N THR A 162 -17.33 2.55 30.14
CA THR A 162 -18.64 3.03 29.68
C THR A 162 -18.88 2.68 28.21
N VAL A 163 -17.89 2.91 27.33
CA VAL A 163 -17.99 2.59 25.89
C VAL A 163 -18.17 1.10 25.68
N VAL A 164 -17.35 0.27 26.35
CA VAL A 164 -17.42 -1.18 26.19
C VAL A 164 -18.73 -1.77 26.76
N GLU A 165 -19.26 -1.22 27.85
CA GLU A 165 -20.59 -1.58 28.37
C GLU A 165 -21.72 -1.22 27.41
N ILE A 166 -21.56 -0.15 26.62
CA ILE A 166 -22.51 0.17 25.55
C ILE A 166 -22.36 -0.84 24.40
N PHE A 167 -21.13 -1.16 23.99
CA PHE A 167 -20.86 -2.14 22.92
C PHE A 167 -21.31 -3.55 23.29
N SER A 168 -21.24 -3.95 24.55
CA SER A 168 -21.67 -5.27 25.02
C SER A 168 -23.17 -5.53 24.83
N LYS A 169 -23.98 -4.48 24.69
CA LYS A 169 -25.40 -4.60 24.33
C LYS A 169 -25.61 -5.03 22.87
N TYR A 170 -24.60 -4.86 22.02
CA TYR A 170 -24.65 -5.11 20.59
C TYR A 170 -23.61 -6.17 20.19
N LYS A 171 -24.02 -7.44 20.20
CA LYS A 171 -23.13 -8.58 19.91
C LYS A 171 -22.36 -8.45 18.60
N ASN A 172 -23.00 -7.96 17.54
CA ASN A 172 -22.34 -7.78 16.24
C ASN A 172 -21.17 -6.78 16.32
N ILE A 173 -21.34 -5.68 17.06
CA ILE A 173 -20.24 -4.71 17.28
C ILE A 173 -19.11 -5.38 18.05
N MET A 174 -19.42 -6.18 19.07
CA MET A 174 -18.41 -6.88 19.85
C MET A 174 -17.62 -7.92 19.03
N VAL A 175 -18.30 -8.64 18.14
CA VAL A 175 -17.66 -9.57 17.20
C VAL A 175 -16.75 -8.81 16.23
N ASP A 176 -17.26 -7.75 15.60
CA ASP A 176 -16.51 -6.97 14.61
C ASP A 176 -15.28 -6.28 15.25
N GLU A 177 -15.45 -5.70 16.45
CA GLU A 177 -14.35 -5.11 17.25
C GLU A 177 -13.32 -6.16 17.64
N LYS A 178 -13.73 -7.37 17.98
CA LYS A 178 -12.80 -8.46 18.29
C LYS A 178 -12.03 -8.91 17.04
N MET A 179 -12.72 -9.08 15.92
CA MET A 179 -12.09 -9.45 14.64
C MET A 179 -11.05 -8.41 14.21
N MET A 180 -11.41 -7.12 14.24
CA MET A 180 -10.49 -6.05 13.83
C MET A 180 -9.43 -5.73 14.87
N GLY A 181 -9.85 -5.58 16.13
CA GLY A 181 -9.00 -5.08 17.21
C GLY A 181 -8.04 -6.12 17.77
N GLN A 182 -8.44 -7.39 17.85
CA GLN A 182 -7.60 -8.45 18.43
C GLN A 182 -6.99 -9.36 17.35
N LYS A 183 -7.77 -9.71 16.33
CA LYS A 183 -7.36 -10.69 15.31
C LYS A 183 -6.79 -10.06 14.04
N GLY A 184 -6.98 -8.75 13.85
CA GLY A 184 -6.53 -8.01 12.66
C GLY A 184 -7.23 -8.43 11.37
N ILE A 185 -8.39 -9.08 11.46
CA ILE A 185 -9.16 -9.57 10.32
C ILE A 185 -10.35 -8.65 10.11
N VAL A 186 -10.53 -8.19 8.88
CA VAL A 186 -11.70 -7.38 8.52
C VAL A 186 -12.91 -8.30 8.45
N PRO A 187 -14.05 -7.93 9.08
CA PRO A 187 -15.27 -8.72 8.99
C PRO A 187 -15.65 -8.99 7.53
N PRO A 188 -16.07 -10.22 7.19
CA PRO A 188 -16.33 -10.60 5.82
C PRO A 188 -17.45 -9.73 5.24
N ASN A 189 -17.18 -9.12 4.08
CA ASN A 189 -18.18 -8.41 3.30
C ASN A 189 -18.81 -9.35 2.28
N GLU A 190 -20.13 -9.56 2.37
CA GLU A 190 -20.86 -10.43 1.44
C GLU A 190 -20.85 -9.91 -0.01
N GLU A 191 -20.76 -8.59 -0.20
CA GLU A 191 -20.76 -7.95 -1.52
C GLU A 191 -19.46 -8.17 -2.30
N GLU A 192 -18.37 -8.53 -1.62
CA GLU A 192 -17.09 -8.79 -2.24
C GLU A 192 -17.09 -10.15 -2.94
N LYS A 193 -16.80 -10.10 -4.24
CA LYS A 193 -16.86 -11.26 -5.13
C LYS A 193 -15.42 -11.60 -5.56
N PRO A 194 -14.83 -12.71 -5.06
CA PRO A 194 -13.44 -13.08 -5.36
C PRO A 194 -13.11 -13.16 -6.86
N TRP A 195 -14.06 -13.60 -7.69
CA TRP A 195 -13.84 -13.71 -9.14
C TRP A 195 -13.55 -12.36 -9.81
N LYS A 196 -14.01 -11.24 -9.22
CA LYS A 196 -13.71 -9.91 -9.74
C LYS A 196 -12.23 -9.58 -9.60
N SER A 197 -11.59 -9.98 -8.48
CA SER A 197 -10.16 -9.75 -8.28
C SER A 197 -9.36 -10.52 -9.33
N GLY A 198 -9.62 -11.82 -9.46
CA GLY A 198 -8.97 -12.65 -10.47
C GLY A 198 -9.14 -12.14 -11.90
N LEU A 199 -10.34 -11.66 -12.27
CA LEU A 199 -10.58 -11.09 -13.60
C LEU A 199 -9.81 -9.77 -13.82
N VAL A 200 -9.75 -8.89 -12.81
CA VAL A 200 -8.97 -7.65 -12.88
C VAL A 200 -7.48 -7.95 -13.02
N THR A 201 -6.96 -8.94 -12.27
CA THR A 201 -5.57 -9.38 -12.36
C THR A 201 -5.26 -9.95 -13.75
N PHE A 202 -6.09 -10.86 -14.25
CA PHE A 202 -5.94 -11.44 -15.59
C PHE A 202 -5.93 -10.38 -16.70
N THR A 203 -6.92 -9.49 -16.69
CA THR A 203 -7.05 -8.45 -17.72
C THR A 203 -5.92 -7.44 -17.64
N SER A 204 -5.49 -7.05 -16.43
CA SER A 204 -4.30 -6.22 -16.25
C SER A 204 -3.06 -6.90 -16.82
N PHE A 205 -2.83 -8.16 -16.47
CA PHE A 205 -1.68 -8.94 -16.92
C PHE A 205 -1.62 -9.00 -18.46
N LEU A 206 -2.72 -9.35 -19.11
CA LEU A 206 -2.80 -9.36 -20.58
C LEU A 206 -2.51 -7.97 -21.18
N LEU A 207 -3.14 -6.91 -20.65
CA LEU A 207 -3.01 -5.56 -21.23
C LEU A 207 -1.58 -5.04 -21.14
N PHE A 208 -0.92 -5.22 -19.99
CA PHE A 208 0.45 -4.73 -19.78
C PHE A 208 1.50 -5.64 -20.42
N GLY A 209 1.33 -6.96 -20.34
CA GLY A 209 2.25 -7.92 -20.97
C GLY A 209 2.20 -7.92 -22.50
N CYS A 210 1.12 -7.40 -23.10
CA CYS A 210 1.10 -7.12 -24.53
C CYS A 210 2.11 -6.03 -24.94
N ALA A 211 2.54 -5.13 -24.05
CA ALA A 211 3.34 -3.97 -24.44
C ALA A 211 4.67 -4.34 -25.11
N PRO A 212 5.52 -5.24 -24.57
CA PRO A 212 6.74 -5.69 -25.27
C PRO A 212 6.44 -6.38 -26.62
N LEU A 213 5.38 -7.18 -26.69
CA LEU A 213 4.99 -7.94 -27.90
C LEU A 213 4.44 -7.03 -29.01
N LEU A 214 3.72 -5.97 -28.63
CA LEU A 214 3.18 -4.99 -29.58
C LEU A 214 4.29 -4.34 -30.41
N SER A 215 5.48 -4.20 -29.84
CA SER A 215 6.64 -3.67 -30.56
C SER A 215 6.98 -4.50 -31.79
N PHE A 216 6.95 -5.84 -31.65
CA PHE A 216 7.20 -6.74 -32.78
C PHE A 216 6.12 -6.61 -33.84
N ILE A 217 4.84 -6.60 -33.45
CA ILE A 217 3.71 -6.45 -34.39
C ILE A 217 3.85 -5.15 -35.20
N ILE A 218 4.20 -4.04 -34.52
CA ILE A 218 4.34 -2.74 -35.18
C ILE A 218 5.56 -2.73 -36.10
N LEU A 219 6.70 -3.33 -35.73
CA LEU A 219 7.94 -3.24 -36.49
C LEU A 219 8.06 -4.26 -37.63
N ILE A 220 7.32 -5.38 -37.59
CA ILE A 220 7.28 -6.39 -38.68
C ILE A 220 7.07 -5.78 -40.08
N PRO A 221 6.09 -4.88 -40.32
CA PRO A 221 5.87 -4.30 -41.66
C PRO A 221 6.91 -3.25 -42.08
N PHE A 222 7.69 -2.68 -41.15
CA PHE A 222 8.64 -1.60 -41.46
C PHE A 222 10.07 -2.09 -41.67
N THR A 223 10.46 -3.22 -41.07
CA THR A 223 11.85 -3.65 -41.03
C THR A 223 11.96 -5.18 -40.96
N ASN A 224 12.87 -5.75 -41.76
CA ASN A 224 13.22 -7.18 -41.71
C ASN A 224 14.37 -7.51 -40.75
N ASP A 225 15.06 -6.51 -40.21
CA ASP A 225 16.16 -6.67 -39.25
C ASP A 225 15.63 -6.97 -37.84
N ASP A 226 15.96 -8.14 -37.31
CA ASP A 226 15.52 -8.60 -36.00
C ASP A 226 16.17 -7.81 -34.85
N THR A 227 17.34 -7.20 -35.06
CA THR A 227 18.02 -6.35 -34.08
C THR A 227 17.20 -5.10 -33.78
N ILE A 228 16.67 -4.48 -34.83
CA ILE A 228 15.85 -3.26 -34.70
C ILE A 228 14.53 -3.58 -33.99
N LYS A 229 13.93 -4.73 -34.27
CA LYS A 229 12.72 -5.20 -33.57
C LYS A 229 12.97 -5.40 -32.08
N PHE A 230 14.09 -6.02 -31.72
CA PHE A 230 14.50 -6.20 -30.33
C PHE A 230 14.75 -4.86 -29.62
N ILE A 231 15.45 -3.91 -30.24
CA ILE A 231 15.65 -2.57 -29.68
C ILE A 231 14.29 -1.87 -29.47
N GLY A 232 13.37 -2.01 -30.42
CA GLY A 232 11.99 -1.52 -30.27
C GLY A 232 11.29 -2.13 -29.06
N ALA A 233 11.45 -3.43 -28.82
CA ALA A 233 10.86 -4.10 -27.66
C ALA A 233 11.48 -3.61 -26.34
N CYS A 234 12.79 -3.39 -26.29
CA CYS A 234 13.47 -2.77 -25.14
C CYS A 234 12.91 -1.38 -24.83
N ILE A 235 12.81 -0.51 -25.84
CA ILE A 235 12.31 0.86 -25.66
C ILE A 235 10.87 0.84 -25.15
N LEU A 236 10.00 0.01 -25.77
CA LEU A 236 8.60 -0.05 -25.40
C LEU A 236 8.39 -0.67 -24.01
N SER A 237 9.23 -1.64 -23.62
CA SER A 237 9.22 -2.23 -22.27
C SER A 237 9.66 -1.22 -21.21
N VAL A 238 10.73 -0.47 -21.46
CA VAL A 238 11.19 0.59 -20.54
C VAL A 238 10.12 1.68 -20.40
N LEU A 239 9.48 2.08 -21.51
CA LEU A 239 8.38 3.04 -21.49
C LEU A 239 7.20 2.51 -20.66
N ALA A 240 6.78 1.26 -20.88
CA ALA A 240 5.69 0.62 -20.14
C ALA A 240 6.00 0.52 -18.64
N LEU A 241 7.20 0.06 -18.26
CA LEU A 241 7.65 0.00 -16.86
C LEU A 241 7.71 1.38 -16.21
N THR A 242 8.16 2.39 -16.96
CA THR A 242 8.20 3.78 -16.46
C THR A 242 6.78 4.29 -16.20
N LEU A 243 5.86 4.13 -17.15
CA LEU A 243 4.46 4.54 -17.00
C LEU A 243 3.78 3.81 -15.83
N LEU A 244 4.02 2.52 -15.69
CA LEU A 244 3.49 1.73 -14.58
C LEU A 244 4.09 2.16 -13.24
N GLY A 245 5.40 2.42 -13.17
CA GLY A 245 6.08 2.93 -11.98
C GLY A 245 5.56 4.30 -11.55
N LEU A 246 5.24 5.19 -12.49
CA LEU A 246 4.59 6.48 -12.22
C LEU A 246 3.14 6.30 -11.74
N ALA A 247 2.38 5.38 -12.34
CA ALA A 247 1.02 5.05 -11.90
C ALA A 247 1.02 4.49 -10.47
N LYS A 248 1.94 3.57 -10.16
CA LYS A 248 2.18 3.04 -8.81
C LYS A 248 2.48 4.15 -7.81
N ALA A 249 3.38 5.08 -8.14
CA ALA A 249 3.72 6.20 -7.26
C ALA A 249 2.51 7.10 -6.97
N LYS A 250 1.70 7.37 -8.00
CA LYS A 250 0.47 8.15 -7.88
C LYS A 250 -0.56 7.49 -6.96
N ILE A 251 -0.65 6.16 -6.99
CA ILE A 251 -1.57 5.39 -6.14
C ILE A 251 -1.07 5.33 -4.70
N SER A 252 0.23 5.10 -4.51
CA SER A 252 0.85 4.95 -3.19
C SER A 252 1.18 6.26 -2.47
N GLY A 253 1.11 7.41 -3.15
CA GLY A 253 1.55 8.71 -2.61
C GLY A 253 3.07 8.82 -2.42
N GLY A 254 3.84 7.93 -3.03
CA GLY A 254 5.31 7.90 -2.93
C GLY A 254 6.01 8.81 -3.96
N SER A 255 7.34 8.81 -3.96
CA SER A 255 8.13 9.54 -4.94
C SER A 255 8.06 8.90 -6.33
N TYR A 256 7.66 9.71 -7.32
CA TYR A 256 7.51 9.28 -8.73
C TYR A 256 8.80 8.74 -9.32
N THR A 257 9.92 9.45 -9.10
CA THR A 257 11.23 9.10 -9.64
C THR A 257 11.75 7.78 -9.09
N LEU A 258 11.66 7.58 -7.77
CA LEU A 258 12.12 6.35 -7.12
C LEU A 258 11.29 5.14 -7.56
N SER A 259 9.97 5.28 -7.62
CA SER A 259 9.09 4.20 -8.06
C SER A 259 9.35 3.80 -9.52
N ALA A 260 9.48 4.77 -10.42
CA ALA A 260 9.83 4.51 -11.82
C ALA A 260 11.20 3.85 -11.94
N LEU A 261 12.22 4.38 -11.24
CA LEU A 261 13.58 3.82 -11.27
C LEU A 261 13.62 2.39 -10.74
N MET A 262 13.01 2.11 -9.59
CA MET A 262 12.95 0.74 -9.04
C MET A 262 12.25 -0.22 -10.00
N THR A 263 11.16 0.21 -10.63
CA THR A 263 10.36 -0.61 -11.55
C THR A 263 11.15 -0.95 -12.83
N VAL A 264 11.83 0.05 -13.41
CA VAL A 264 12.69 -0.15 -14.57
C VAL A 264 13.91 -1.00 -14.22
N SER A 265 14.59 -0.72 -13.10
CA SER A 265 15.74 -1.51 -12.65
C SER A 265 15.37 -2.98 -12.45
N ASN A 266 14.21 -3.29 -11.89
CA ASN A 266 13.73 -4.66 -11.76
C ASN A 266 13.60 -5.35 -13.12
N GLY A 267 12.98 -4.68 -14.10
CA GLY A 267 12.85 -5.23 -15.45
C GLY A 267 14.19 -5.41 -16.16
N VAL A 268 15.13 -4.47 -16.02
CA VAL A 268 16.47 -4.57 -16.59
C VAL A 268 17.24 -5.74 -15.99
N ILE A 269 17.21 -5.90 -14.66
CA ILE A 269 17.89 -7.02 -13.98
C ILE A 269 17.31 -8.36 -14.42
N ALA A 270 15.99 -8.49 -14.42
CA ALA A 270 15.32 -9.73 -14.84
C ALA A 270 15.65 -10.09 -16.30
N ALA A 271 15.57 -9.13 -17.21
CA ALA A 271 15.91 -9.33 -18.62
C ALA A 271 17.38 -9.67 -18.83
N ALA A 272 18.30 -9.01 -18.12
CA ALA A 272 19.72 -9.32 -18.20
C ALA A 272 20.03 -10.75 -17.71
N VAL A 273 19.40 -11.18 -16.62
CA VAL A 273 19.52 -12.56 -16.12
C VAL A 273 18.94 -13.55 -17.13
N ALA A 274 17.76 -13.29 -17.68
CA ALA A 274 17.12 -14.17 -18.66
C ALA A 274 17.93 -14.27 -19.97
N TYR A 275 18.51 -13.15 -20.43
CA TYR A 275 19.44 -13.12 -21.56
C TYR A 275 20.70 -13.95 -21.25
N ALA A 276 21.31 -13.76 -20.07
CA ALA A 276 22.50 -14.50 -19.67
C ALA A 276 22.24 -16.01 -19.59
N ILE A 277 21.11 -16.42 -19.02
CA ILE A 277 20.71 -17.84 -18.96
C ILE A 277 20.47 -18.39 -20.37
N GLY A 278 19.75 -17.66 -21.23
CA GLY A 278 19.51 -18.07 -22.61
C GLY A 278 20.82 -18.28 -23.38
N TRP A 279 21.74 -17.33 -23.24
CA TRP A 279 23.07 -17.40 -23.85
C TRP A 279 23.91 -18.55 -23.28
N SER A 280 23.95 -18.72 -21.95
CA SER A 280 24.73 -19.80 -21.31
C SER A 280 24.21 -21.18 -21.66
N LEU A 281 22.90 -21.40 -21.62
CA LEU A 281 22.31 -22.68 -21.97
C LEU A 281 22.61 -23.05 -23.42
N ARG A 282 22.56 -22.08 -24.33
CA ARG A 282 22.88 -22.33 -25.73
C ARG A 282 24.34 -22.76 -25.94
N ASN A 283 25.27 -22.04 -25.32
CA ASN A 283 26.70 -22.33 -25.45
C ASN A 283 27.07 -23.66 -24.77
N LEU A 284 26.42 -24.00 -23.66
CA LEU A 284 26.70 -25.23 -22.90
C LEU A 284 25.99 -26.46 -23.50
N ALA A 285 24.82 -26.27 -24.10
CA ALA A 285 24.08 -27.35 -24.76
C ALA A 285 24.60 -27.69 -26.17
N GLY A 286 25.59 -26.93 -26.69
CA GLY A 286 26.16 -27.17 -28.01
C GLY A 286 25.19 -26.89 -29.16
N LEU A 287 24.21 -26.01 -28.97
CA LEU A 287 23.27 -25.55 -30.01
C LEU A 287 23.87 -24.41 -30.86
N GLU A 288 25.20 -24.44 -31.04
CA GLU A 288 25.84 -23.75 -32.16
C GLU A 288 25.50 -24.60 -33.40
N ASP A 289 24.60 -24.10 -34.26
CA ASP A 289 24.48 -24.65 -35.60
C ASP A 289 25.87 -24.54 -36.30
N PRO A 290 26.28 -25.54 -37.08
CA PRO A 290 27.56 -25.56 -37.79
C PRO A 290 27.70 -24.44 -38.85
#